data_AF-A0A522BYB0-F1
#
_entry.id   AF-A0A522BYB0-F1
#
_cell.length_a   1.000
_cell.length_b   1.000
_cell.length_c   1.000
_cell.angle_alpha   90.00
_cell.angle_beta   90.00
_cell.angle_gamma   90.00
#
_symmetry.space_group_name_H-M   'P 1'
#
loop_
_entity.id
_entity.type
_entity.pdbx_description
1 polymer ?
#
loop_
_entity_poly.entity_id
_entity_poly.type
_entity_poly.pdbx_seq_one_letter_code
_entity_poly.pdbx_strand_id
1 'polypeptide(L)'
;MGKAADELREAFDSISPYIQRHTSEVCPSCPKVCCIDRHGRYEENDLVFIDALGLANLHCDPDRPDTDPCRFLSEKGCSLPRYRRPFRCTWYFCERLLESMQGDKPRDYRKFMAAFENLQRLRRELPGLKGV
;
A
#
# COMPACT_ATOMS: atom_id res chain seq x y z
N MET A 1 -0.14 20.37 9.50
CA MET A 1 0.22 19.44 8.42
C MET A 1 1.72 19.50 8.23
N GLY A 2 2.43 18.40 8.48
CA GLY A 2 3.89 18.36 8.42
C GLY A 2 4.36 18.11 6.98
N LYS A 3 5.29 18.94 6.47
CA LYS A 3 5.84 18.86 5.11
C LYS A 3 6.25 17.43 4.69
N ALA A 4 6.87 16.68 5.60
CA ALA A 4 7.31 15.29 5.34
C ALA A 4 6.14 14.31 5.10
N ALA A 5 5.01 14.49 5.77
CA ALA A 5 3.83 13.64 5.56
C ALA A 5 3.19 13.93 4.19
N ASP A 6 3.12 15.20 3.78
CA ASP A 6 2.63 15.55 2.45
C ASP A 6 3.54 14.99 1.34
N GLU A 7 4.87 15.09 1.49
CA GLU A 7 5.84 14.49 0.56
C GLU A 7 5.69 12.96 0.46
N LEU A 8 5.46 12.28 1.59
CA LEU A 8 5.23 10.83 1.59
C LEU A 8 3.90 10.47 0.92
N ARG A 9 2.83 11.25 1.13
CA ARG A 9 1.56 11.08 0.42
C ARG A 9 1.75 11.20 -1.09
N GLU A 10 2.45 12.24 -1.54
CA GLU A 10 2.75 12.43 -2.96
C GLU A 10 3.57 11.27 -3.54
N ALA A 11 4.51 10.72 -2.77
CA ALA A 11 5.25 9.54 -3.18
C ALA A 11 4.33 8.31 -3.35
N PHE A 12 3.35 8.10 -2.48
CA PHE A 12 2.33 7.04 -2.65
C PHE A 12 1.50 7.26 -3.91
N ASP A 13 1.07 8.50 -4.15
CA ASP A 13 0.28 8.85 -5.32
C ASP A 13 1.08 8.63 -6.62
N SER A 14 2.39 8.86 -6.61
CA SER A 14 3.25 8.65 -7.78
C SER A 14 3.37 7.18 -8.21
N ILE A 15 3.39 6.24 -7.25
CA ILE A 15 3.50 4.81 -7.55
C ILE A 15 2.14 4.13 -7.75
N SER A 16 1.06 4.75 -7.25
CA SER A 16 -0.26 4.15 -7.22
C SER A 16 -0.79 3.74 -8.61
N PRO A 17 -0.67 4.55 -9.68
CA PRO A 17 -1.13 4.18 -11.01
C PRO A 17 -0.48 2.90 -11.55
N TYR A 18 0.83 2.73 -11.32
CA TYR A 18 1.56 1.56 -11.78
C TYR A 18 1.01 0.29 -11.13
N ILE A 19 0.90 0.28 -9.80
CA ILE A 19 0.38 -0.89 -9.08
C ILE A 19 -1.11 -1.09 -9.39
N GLN A 20 -1.89 -0.01 -9.47
CA GLN A 20 -3.32 -0.08 -9.72
C GLN A 20 -3.63 -0.75 -11.06
N ARG A 21 -2.87 -0.45 -12.11
CA ARG A 21 -2.99 -1.10 -13.43
C ARG A 21 -2.85 -2.62 -13.30
N HIS A 22 -1.75 -3.10 -12.75
CA HIS A 22 -1.51 -4.54 -12.58
C HIS A 22 -2.57 -5.20 -11.70
N THR A 23 -2.98 -4.57 -10.61
CA THR A 23 -4.05 -5.12 -9.76
C THR A 23 -5.41 -5.16 -10.48
N SER A 24 -5.69 -4.21 -11.37
CA SER A 24 -6.95 -4.18 -12.11
C SER A 24 -6.98 -5.23 -13.22
N GLU A 25 -5.82 -5.59 -13.77
CA GLU A 25 -5.67 -6.63 -14.79
C GLU A 25 -5.69 -8.03 -14.17
N VAL A 26 -5.03 -8.22 -13.02
CA VAL A 26 -4.78 -9.54 -12.43
C VAL A 26 -5.80 -9.95 -11.38
N CYS A 27 -6.19 -9.04 -10.49
CA CYS A 27 -6.97 -9.41 -9.30
C CYS A 27 -8.41 -9.88 -9.57
N PRO A 28 -9.18 -9.30 -10.53
CA PRO A 28 -10.58 -9.70 -10.75
C PRO A 28 -10.78 -11.16 -11.14
N SER A 29 -9.78 -11.80 -11.74
CA SER A 29 -9.82 -13.21 -12.17
C SER A 29 -8.94 -14.12 -11.30
N CYS A 30 -8.44 -13.63 -10.16
CA CYS A 30 -7.48 -14.38 -9.36
C CYS A 30 -8.17 -15.55 -8.59
N PRO A 31 -7.73 -16.81 -8.78
CA PRO A 31 -8.32 -17.95 -8.09
C PRO A 31 -7.94 -18.03 -6.61
N LYS A 32 -6.91 -17.27 -6.18
CA LYS A 32 -6.38 -17.25 -4.82
C LYS A 32 -6.19 -15.81 -4.35
N VAL A 33 -7.26 -15.22 -3.84
CA VAL A 33 -7.28 -13.82 -3.37
C VAL A 33 -6.31 -13.64 -2.20
N CYS A 34 -5.25 -12.86 -2.41
CA CYS A 34 -4.25 -12.56 -1.38
C CYS A 34 -4.62 -11.36 -0.49
N CYS A 35 -5.75 -10.70 -0.75
CA CYS A 35 -6.27 -9.58 0.04
C CYS A 35 -7.00 -10.08 1.30
N ILE A 36 -6.23 -10.66 2.23
CA ILE A 36 -6.70 -11.08 3.56
C ILE A 36 -6.49 -9.99 4.62
N ASP A 37 -7.18 -10.10 5.74
CA ASP A 37 -7.18 -9.10 6.80
C ASP A 37 -5.79 -8.87 7.41
N ARG A 38 -4.92 -9.89 7.46
CA ARG A 38 -3.50 -9.76 7.84
C ARG A 38 -2.77 -8.65 7.09
N HIS A 39 -3.09 -8.42 5.82
CA HIS A 39 -2.47 -7.37 5.01
C HIS A 39 -3.13 -6.00 5.23
N GLY A 40 -4.38 -5.99 5.68
CA GLY A 40 -5.17 -4.80 5.98
C GLY A 40 -4.94 -4.21 7.38
N ARG A 41 -4.11 -4.83 8.21
CA ARG A 41 -3.75 -4.30 9.54
C ARG A 41 -2.67 -3.25 9.43
N TYR A 42 -2.93 -2.08 10.02
CA TYR A 42 -1.94 -1.02 10.15
C TYR A 42 -0.84 -1.40 11.13
N GLU A 43 0.40 -1.07 10.75
CA GLU A 43 1.54 -1.08 11.66
C GLU A 43 1.69 0.31 12.28
N GLU A 44 2.45 0.43 13.37
CA GLU A 44 2.66 1.71 14.09
C GLU A 44 3.06 2.86 13.15
N ASN A 45 3.96 2.58 12.22
CA ASN A 45 4.45 3.55 11.23
C ASN A 45 3.34 4.04 10.28
N ASP A 46 2.33 3.21 10.02
CA ASP A 46 1.17 3.64 9.24
C ASP A 46 0.29 4.59 10.05
N LEU A 47 0.10 4.30 11.34
CA LEU A 47 -0.71 5.13 12.24
C LEU A 47 -0.06 6.50 12.45
N VAL A 48 1.26 6.56 12.65
CA VAL A 48 2.02 7.83 12.73
C VAL A 48 1.84 8.66 11.46
N PHE A 49 1.88 8.02 10.29
CA PHE A 49 1.67 8.70 9.02
C PHE A 49 0.24 9.23 8.85
N ILE A 50 -0.77 8.42 9.18
CA ILE A 50 -2.18 8.79 9.11
C ILE A 50 -2.48 9.96 10.06
N ASP A 51 -1.96 9.89 11.29
CA ASP A 51 -2.09 10.96 12.29
C ASP A 51 -1.40 12.25 11.84
N ALA A 52 -0.18 12.16 11.28
CA ALA A 52 0.55 13.31 10.75
C ALA A 52 -0.18 14.04 9.59
N LEU A 53 -1.02 13.30 8.85
CA LEU A 53 -1.91 13.85 7.83
C LEU A 53 -3.23 14.42 8.39
N GLY A 54 -3.47 14.31 9.71
CA GLY A 54 -4.70 14.74 10.37
C GLY A 54 -5.91 13.90 9.97
N LEU A 55 -5.69 12.64 9.58
CA LEU A 55 -6.74 11.73 9.14
C LEU A 55 -7.21 10.87 10.30
N ALA A 56 -8.51 10.63 10.40
CA ALA A 56 -9.04 9.71 11.39
C ALA A 56 -8.48 8.29 11.16
N ASN A 57 -8.04 7.66 12.25
CA ASN A 57 -7.68 6.24 12.24
C ASN A 57 -8.91 5.41 11.88
N LEU A 58 -8.75 4.48 10.95
CA LEU A 58 -9.81 3.52 10.67
C LEU A 58 -9.82 2.52 11.83
N HIS A 59 -10.94 2.41 12.52
CA HIS A 59 -11.08 1.51 13.65
C HIS A 59 -10.93 0.06 13.16
N CYS A 60 -9.85 -0.59 13.60
CA CYS A 60 -9.63 -1.99 13.32
C CYS A 60 -10.17 -2.81 14.49
N ASP A 61 -11.26 -3.54 14.28
CA ASP A 61 -11.65 -4.68 15.12
C ASP A 61 -10.43 -5.63 15.29
N PRO A 62 -9.87 -5.76 16.51
CA PRO A 62 -8.70 -6.58 16.77
C PRO A 62 -9.02 -8.08 16.74
N ASP A 63 -10.27 -8.45 17.01
CA ASP A 63 -10.73 -9.84 17.19
C ASP A 63 -11.06 -10.53 15.85
N ARG A 64 -11.12 -9.78 14.76
CA ARG A 64 -11.28 -10.34 13.41
C ARG A 64 -10.16 -11.35 13.12
N PRO A 65 -10.44 -12.52 12.53
CA PRO A 65 -9.40 -13.43 12.06
C PRO A 65 -8.52 -12.79 10.99
N ASP A 66 -7.21 -13.03 11.04
CA ASP A 66 -6.27 -12.46 10.08
C ASP A 66 -6.35 -13.13 8.68
N THR A 67 -6.99 -14.31 8.62
CA THR A 67 -7.27 -15.07 7.39
C THR A 67 -8.53 -14.65 6.65
N ASP A 68 -9.41 -13.90 7.29
CA ASP A 68 -10.64 -13.43 6.65
C ASP A 68 -10.34 -12.53 5.46
N PRO A 69 -11.29 -12.36 4.51
CA PRO A 69 -11.18 -11.31 3.51
C PRO A 69 -10.89 -9.96 4.16
N CYS A 70 -9.97 -9.20 3.56
CA CYS A 70 -9.59 -7.89 4.08
C CYS A 70 -10.83 -7.01 4.25
N ARG A 71 -10.97 -6.38 5.41
CA ARG A 71 -12.10 -5.48 5.75
C ARG A 71 -12.27 -4.28 4.81
N PHE A 72 -11.25 -3.97 4.01
CA PHE A 72 -11.26 -2.90 3.01
C PHE A 72 -11.45 -3.42 1.58
N LEU A 73 -11.62 -4.72 1.38
CA LEU A 73 -11.86 -5.29 0.05
C LEU A 73 -13.33 -5.09 -0.33
N SER A 74 -13.57 -4.59 -1.53
CA SER A 74 -14.89 -4.45 -2.15
C SER A 74 -14.91 -5.12 -3.53
N GLU A 75 -16.09 -5.18 -4.16
CA GLU A 75 -16.26 -5.68 -5.53
C GLU A 75 -15.38 -4.96 -6.56
N LYS A 76 -15.00 -3.70 -6.30
CA LYS A 76 -14.16 -2.88 -7.17
C LYS A 76 -12.68 -2.87 -6.74
N GLY A 77 -12.28 -3.80 -5.87
CA GLY A 77 -10.97 -3.82 -5.23
C GLY A 77 -10.96 -3.08 -3.90
N CYS A 78 -9.78 -2.66 -3.45
CA CYS A 78 -9.65 -2.01 -2.14
C CYS A 78 -10.36 -0.64 -2.12
N SER A 79 -11.19 -0.41 -1.10
CA SER A 79 -11.95 0.83 -0.88
C SER A 79 -11.08 2.00 -0.43
N LEU A 80 -9.85 1.75 0.00
CA LEU A 80 -8.91 2.78 0.45
C LEU A 80 -8.03 3.28 -0.70
N PRO A 81 -7.73 4.59 -0.77
CA PRO A 81 -6.64 5.09 -1.60
C PRO A 81 -5.31 4.56 -1.08
N ARG A 82 -4.29 4.46 -1.94
CA ARG A 82 -3.04 3.73 -1.61
C ARG A 82 -2.29 4.32 -0.41
N TYR A 83 -2.24 5.64 -0.28
CA TYR A 83 -1.63 6.30 0.89
C TYR A 83 -2.37 6.02 2.21
N ARG A 84 -3.65 5.61 2.16
CA ARG A 84 -4.38 5.15 3.35
C ARG A 84 -4.27 3.66 3.58
N ARG A 85 -3.73 2.85 2.67
CA ARG A 85 -3.57 1.41 2.93
C ARG A 85 -2.39 1.19 3.86
N PRO A 86 -2.38 0.12 4.68
CA PRO A 86 -1.17 -0.28 5.39
C PRO A 86 -0.01 -0.45 4.41
N PHE A 87 1.21 -0.11 4.84
CA PHE A 87 2.38 -0.13 3.97
C PHE A 87 2.61 -1.50 3.32
N ARG A 88 2.25 -2.58 4.01
CA ARG A 88 2.26 -3.95 3.49
C ARG A 88 1.52 -4.11 2.16
N CYS A 89 0.39 -3.43 1.97
CA CYS A 89 -0.36 -3.43 0.72
C CYS A 89 0.35 -2.74 -0.46
N THR A 90 1.51 -2.13 -0.21
CA THR A 90 2.32 -1.39 -1.18
C THR A 90 3.62 -2.11 -1.53
N TRP A 91 4.12 -3.01 -0.67
CA TRP A 91 5.34 -3.79 -0.93
C TRP A 91 5.09 -5.30 -1.11
N TYR A 92 3.94 -5.82 -0.68
CA TYR A 92 3.56 -7.20 -0.94
C TYR A 92 2.99 -7.36 -2.35
N PHE A 93 3.67 -8.16 -3.18
CA PHE A 93 3.21 -8.57 -4.50
C PHE A 93 3.16 -10.10 -4.56
N CYS A 94 2.01 -10.67 -4.91
CA CYS A 94 1.91 -12.11 -5.15
C CYS A 94 2.56 -12.48 -6.49
N GLU A 95 2.82 -13.77 -6.70
CA GLU A 95 3.44 -14.31 -7.92
C GLU A 95 2.76 -13.80 -9.21
N ARG A 96 1.42 -13.82 -9.27
CA ARG A 96 0.66 -13.34 -10.44
C ARG A 96 0.87 -11.84 -10.72
N LEU A 97 0.98 -11.03 -9.68
CA LEU A 97 1.29 -9.60 -9.85
C LEU A 97 2.73 -9.39 -10.31
N LEU A 98 3.67 -10.17 -9.77
CA LEU A 98 5.07 -10.14 -10.20
C LEU A 98 5.21 -10.56 -11.67
N GLU A 99 4.53 -11.62 -12.10
CA GLU A 99 4.47 -12.05 -13.51
C GLU A 99 3.95 -10.92 -14.41
N SER A 100 2.87 -10.26 -14.02
CA SER A 100 2.30 -9.12 -14.76
C SER A 100 3.27 -7.93 -14.84
N MET A 101 3.96 -7.61 -13.74
CA MET A 101 4.98 -6.55 -13.71
C MET A 101 6.22 -6.89 -14.53
N GLN A 102 6.66 -8.16 -14.55
CA GLN A 102 7.80 -8.61 -15.35
C GLN A 102 7.53 -8.55 -16.86
N GLY A 103 6.26 -8.65 -17.27
CA GLY A 103 5.84 -8.50 -18.66
C GLY A 103 5.87 -7.08 -19.21
N ASP A 104 6.09 -6.07 -18.35
CA ASP A 104 6.14 -4.67 -18.78
C ASP A 104 7.42 -4.31 -19.53
N LYS A 105 7.37 -3.13 -20.17
CA LYS A 105 8.58 -2.49 -20.71
C LYS A 105 9.58 -2.25 -19.57
N PRO A 106 10.86 -2.64 -19.73
CA PRO A 106 11.89 -2.42 -18.71
C PRO A 106 12.02 -0.96 -18.24
N ARG A 107 11.68 0.01 -19.11
CA ARG A 107 11.66 1.42 -18.76
C ARG A 107 10.62 1.76 -17.69
N ASP A 108 9.43 1.19 -17.78
CA ASP A 108 8.31 1.52 -16.88
C ASP A 108 8.52 0.88 -15.51
N TYR A 109 8.99 -0.38 -15.49
CA TYR A 109 9.42 -1.03 -14.25
C TYR A 109 10.54 -0.25 -13.54
N ARG A 110 11.58 0.21 -14.26
CA ARG A 110 12.65 1.04 -13.66
C ARG A 110 12.13 2.35 -13.07
N LYS A 111 11.20 3.03 -13.75
CA LYS A 111 10.57 4.24 -13.21
C LYS A 111 9.81 3.96 -11.93
N PHE A 112 9.03 2.87 -11.90
CA PHE A 112 8.31 2.43 -10.72
C PHE A 112 9.28 2.14 -9.57
N MET A 113 10.35 1.38 -9.81
CA MET A 113 11.34 1.04 -8.79
C MET A 113 12.01 2.29 -8.20
N ALA A 114 12.41 3.26 -9.03
CA ALA A 114 12.97 4.52 -8.55
C ALA A 114 11.99 5.31 -7.66
N ALA A 115 10.72 5.39 -8.06
CA ALA A 115 9.69 6.04 -7.27
C ALA A 115 9.39 5.27 -5.96
N PHE A 116 9.41 3.94 -6.01
CA PHE A 116 9.21 3.07 -4.85
C PHE A 116 10.37 3.16 -3.85
N GLU A 117 11.62 3.26 -4.31
CA GLU A 117 12.79 3.53 -3.48
C GLU A 117 12.70 4.89 -2.79
N ASN A 118 12.27 5.92 -3.51
CA ASN A 118 12.03 7.24 -2.93
C ASN A 118 10.93 7.21 -1.85
N LEU A 119 9.83 6.50 -2.10
CA LEU A 119 8.76 6.30 -1.11
C LEU A 119 9.26 5.58 0.15
N GLN A 120 10.07 4.53 0.00
CA GLN A 120 10.67 3.84 1.15
C GLN A 120 11.61 4.75 1.94
N ARG A 121 12.40 5.58 1.24
CA ARG A 121 13.30 6.57 1.86
C ARG A 121 12.51 7.60 2.68
N LEU A 122 11.53 8.26 2.05
CA LEU A 122 10.66 9.24 2.72
C LEU A 122 9.93 8.64 3.90
N ARG A 123 9.45 7.39 3.77
CA ARG A 123 8.82 6.69 4.88
C ARG A 123 9.78 6.58 6.06
N ARG A 124 11.02 6.14 5.88
CA ARG A 124 12.01 6.02 6.98
C ARG A 124 12.35 7.35 7.66
N GLU A 125 12.25 8.46 6.93
CA GLU A 125 12.58 9.80 7.42
C GLU A 125 11.42 10.48 8.16
N LEU A 126 10.23 9.86 8.22
CA LEU A 126 9.07 10.44 8.86
C LEU A 126 9.35 10.70 10.37
N PRO A 127 9.25 11.95 10.86
CA PRO A 127 9.50 12.28 12.26
C PRO A 127 8.53 11.52 13.17
N GLY A 128 9.05 10.73 14.11
CA GLY A 128 8.26 9.83 14.95
C GLY A 128 8.65 8.36 14.81
N LEU A 129 9.35 7.98 13.74
CA LEU A 129 9.92 6.65 13.52
C LEU A 129 11.22 6.40 14.30
N LYS A 130 11.30 6.85 15.56
CA LYS A 130 12.45 6.48 16.39
C LYS A 130 12.36 4.97 16.65
N GLY A 131 13.35 4.26 16.12
CA GLY A 131 13.37 2.82 15.97
C GLY A 131 12.99 2.04 17.21
N VAL A 132 12.24 0.97 16.96
CA VAL A 132 12.40 -0.30 17.67
C VAL A 132 13.75 -0.89 17.31
#